data_AF-A0A523XLT7-F1
#
_entry.id   AF-A0A523XLT7-F1
#
_cell.length_a   1.000
_cell.length_b   1.000
_cell.length_c   1.000
_cell.angle_alpha   90.00
_cell.angle_beta   90.00
_cell.angle_gamma   90.00
#
_symmetry.space_group_name_H-M   'P 1'
#
loop_
_entity.id
_entity.type
_entity.pdbx_description
1 polymer ?
#
loop_
_entity_poly.entity_id
_entity_poly.type
_entity_poly.pdbx_seq_one_letter_code
_entity_poly.pdbx_strand_id
1 'polypeptide(L)'
;MSNFLKFLEKLARHCELKFEAEKFEGNDEYELAANTLNEINKFLYQKKATLPPEYISEFHKYWEENHEKVLSPKVNLNGECFAVAEVLEGIYKSNTIRVQLDTLDLTKEEIASVRFFTAIQDFNIDVHARSNPFEFYKRHPDCFKPERVKDNDLLIDELLNFLGAQSQRDKRKPWMLNSARLLVEEYDSSAYKINNVHNGDVVEIVKALTAKERYGFSIKKTHMFLRDMADLGVWKYKRNIEKLDVMSDKNTMRVALRTGILQFRIPLLASFLDVYCFQYSMVDRCNREAWRKVWEEWGRISGNQRPPTPASMDYLIFRLGKIACRPSKRFCPPEKEVSKKKLESLIPQDRLIFKFDRYCIFSDVCRPERKILNAPKSISIEGRTGWKSGKTNEGGGGGISS
;
A
#
# COMPACT_ATOMS: atom_id res chain seq x y z
N MET A 1 33.55 26.33 -12.58
CA MET A 1 32.42 26.01 -11.67
C MET A 1 32.17 24.52 -11.43
N SER A 2 32.28 24.13 -10.16
CA SER A 2 32.03 22.77 -9.66
C SER A 2 30.56 22.36 -9.69
N ASN A 3 30.28 21.08 -9.40
CA ASN A 3 28.91 20.57 -9.27
C ASN A 3 28.16 21.19 -8.07
N PHE A 4 28.86 21.52 -6.98
CA PHE A 4 28.24 22.09 -5.79
C PHE A 4 27.80 23.54 -6.01
N LEU A 5 28.66 24.37 -6.62
CA LEU A 5 28.31 25.74 -6.98
C LEU A 5 27.15 25.78 -8.00
N LYS A 6 27.16 24.90 -9.01
CA LYS A 6 26.02 24.74 -9.95
C LYS A 6 24.72 24.37 -9.24
N PHE A 7 24.78 23.55 -8.19
CA PHE A 7 23.61 23.21 -7.39
C PHE A 7 23.08 24.44 -6.63
N LEU A 8 23.94 25.19 -5.95
CA LEU A 8 23.55 26.38 -5.20
C LEU A 8 23.00 27.49 -6.10
N GLU A 9 23.62 27.73 -7.25
CA GLU A 9 23.11 28.69 -8.24
C GLU A 9 21.72 28.29 -8.74
N LYS A 10 21.53 27.00 -9.06
CA LYS A 10 20.22 26.48 -9.46
C LYS A 10 19.19 26.64 -8.33
N LEU A 11 19.56 26.36 -7.09
CA LEU A 11 18.69 26.50 -5.92
C LEU A 11 18.30 27.96 -5.70
N ALA A 12 19.27 28.88 -5.71
CA ALA A 12 19.04 30.31 -5.56
C ALA A 12 18.08 30.83 -6.63
N ARG A 13 18.27 30.43 -7.89
CA ARG A 13 17.35 30.79 -8.99
C ARG A 13 15.93 30.28 -8.75
N HIS A 14 15.75 29.06 -8.24
CA HIS A 14 14.42 28.53 -7.90
C HIS A 14 13.76 29.26 -6.72
N CYS A 15 14.56 29.86 -5.85
CA CYS A 15 14.10 30.68 -4.73
C CYS A 15 14.01 32.17 -5.07
N GLU A 16 14.27 32.56 -6.32
CA GLU A 16 14.34 33.98 -6.76
C GLU A 16 15.37 34.82 -5.98
N LEU A 17 16.45 34.17 -5.53
CA LEU A 17 17.56 34.79 -4.81
C LEU A 17 18.73 35.08 -5.76
N LYS A 18 19.44 36.18 -5.51
CA LYS A 18 20.71 36.48 -6.19
C LYS A 18 21.83 35.64 -5.57
N PHE A 19 22.58 34.90 -6.39
CA PHE A 19 23.76 34.14 -5.98
C PHE A 19 24.86 34.30 -7.02
N GLU A 20 26.03 34.75 -6.59
CA GLU A 20 27.18 35.05 -7.45
C GLU A 20 28.23 33.94 -7.26
N ALA A 21 28.09 32.88 -8.06
CA ALA A 21 28.88 31.66 -7.89
C ALA A 21 30.39 31.87 -8.17
N GLU A 22 30.73 32.87 -8.98
CA GLU A 22 32.09 33.22 -9.37
C GLU A 22 32.94 33.68 -8.17
N LYS A 23 32.30 34.15 -7.10
CA LYS A 23 32.97 34.59 -5.86
C LYS A 23 33.53 33.46 -5.01
N PHE A 24 33.20 32.21 -5.32
CA PHE A 24 33.52 31.05 -4.49
C PHE A 24 34.30 29.96 -5.23
N GLU A 25 34.97 30.29 -6.34
CA GLU A 25 35.81 29.33 -7.06
C GLU A 25 37.15 29.07 -6.33
N GLY A 26 37.62 27.82 -6.31
CA GLY A 26 38.88 27.46 -5.67
C GLY A 26 38.72 27.02 -4.21
N ASN A 27 39.60 27.46 -3.31
CA ASN A 27 39.58 27.05 -1.90
C ASN A 27 38.33 27.52 -1.13
N ASP A 28 37.73 28.63 -1.56
CA ASP A 28 36.53 29.23 -0.94
C ASP A 28 35.28 28.36 -1.12
N GLU A 29 35.27 27.47 -2.12
CA GLU A 29 34.19 26.51 -2.34
C GLU A 29 34.03 25.57 -1.14
N TYR A 30 35.13 25.12 -0.55
CA TYR A 30 35.09 24.15 0.54
C TYR A 30 34.55 24.77 1.82
N GLU A 31 34.86 26.03 2.10
CA GLU A 31 34.30 26.76 3.22
C GLU A 31 32.79 27.01 3.03
N LEU A 32 32.38 27.41 1.82
CA LEU A 32 30.96 27.54 1.47
C LEU A 32 30.21 26.20 1.62
N ALA A 33 30.82 25.10 1.16
CA ALA A 33 30.26 23.77 1.30
C ALA A 33 30.13 23.38 2.77
N ALA A 34 31.16 23.60 3.60
CA ALA A 34 31.11 23.32 5.03
C ALA A 34 29.98 24.07 5.72
N ASN A 35 29.84 25.38 5.46
CA ASN A 35 28.79 26.22 6.05
C ASN A 35 27.39 25.77 5.59
N THR A 36 27.22 25.48 4.31
CA THR A 36 25.93 25.02 3.77
C THR A 36 25.54 23.66 4.33
N LEU A 37 26.46 22.70 4.35
CA LEU A 37 26.21 21.37 4.88
C LEU A 37 25.90 21.40 6.38
N ASN A 38 26.55 22.30 7.13
CA ASN A 38 26.26 22.52 8.55
C ASN A 38 24.80 22.99 8.77
N GLU A 39 24.33 23.97 8.00
CA GLU A 39 22.94 24.46 8.11
C GLU A 39 21.91 23.42 7.66
N ILE A 40 22.19 22.69 6.57
CA ILE A 40 21.35 21.57 6.15
C ILE A 40 21.28 20.50 7.26
N ASN A 41 22.41 20.16 7.87
CA ASN A 41 22.48 19.17 8.93
C ASN A 41 21.70 19.62 10.19
N LYS A 42 21.85 20.89 10.59
CA LYS A 42 21.10 21.49 11.70
C LYS A 42 19.59 21.39 11.49
N PHE A 43 19.11 21.75 10.30
CA PHE A 43 17.68 21.75 10.01
C PHE A 43 17.10 20.34 9.83
N LEU A 44 17.79 19.48 9.06
CA LEU A 44 17.26 18.16 8.69
C LEU A 44 17.44 17.10 9.76
N TYR A 45 18.54 17.12 10.52
CA TYR A 45 18.99 15.95 11.27
C TYR A 45 19.33 16.21 12.75
N GLN A 46 19.63 17.46 13.15
CA GLN A 46 19.98 17.76 14.54
C GLN A 46 18.77 18.08 15.41
N LYS A 47 18.76 17.50 16.61
CA LYS A 47 17.78 17.83 17.64
C LYS A 47 18.27 19.01 18.47
N LYS A 48 17.58 20.15 18.35
CA LYS A 48 17.76 21.32 19.23
C LYS A 48 17.09 21.09 20.59
N ALA A 49 17.66 21.64 21.65
CA ALA A 49 17.11 21.56 23.00
C ALA A 49 15.69 22.15 23.13
N THR A 50 15.35 23.10 22.25
CA THR A 50 14.05 23.78 22.21
C THR A 50 12.95 22.96 21.53
N LEU A 51 13.29 21.87 20.84
CA LEU A 51 12.30 21.02 20.17
C LEU A 51 11.65 20.03 21.15
N PRO A 52 10.33 19.81 21.03
CA PRO A 52 9.65 18.79 21.82
C PRO A 52 10.28 17.39 21.66
N PRO A 53 10.21 16.53 22.70
CA PRO A 53 10.90 15.24 22.73
C PRO A 53 10.63 14.30 21.54
N GLU A 54 9.41 14.34 21.02
CA GLU A 54 8.89 13.55 19.90
C GLU A 54 9.55 13.91 18.56
N TYR A 55 10.04 15.14 18.41
CA TYR A 55 10.74 15.57 17.20
C TYR A 55 12.22 15.18 17.22
N ILE A 56 12.76 14.95 16.02
CA ILE A 56 14.17 14.59 15.81
C ILE A 56 14.97 15.74 15.19
N SER A 57 14.29 16.67 14.54
CA SER A 57 14.85 17.86 13.91
C SER A 57 13.74 18.89 13.66
N GLU A 58 14.13 20.12 13.30
CA GLU A 58 13.18 21.17 12.91
C GLU A 58 12.43 20.80 11.64
N PHE A 59 13.12 20.17 10.69
CA PHE A 59 12.50 19.65 9.48
C PHE A 59 11.45 18.60 9.76
N HIS A 60 11.66 17.70 10.73
CA HIS A 60 10.65 16.70 11.08
C HIS A 60 9.33 17.38 11.50
N LYS A 61 9.41 18.40 12.37
CA LYS A 61 8.23 19.19 12.78
C LYS A 61 7.59 19.90 11.58
N TYR A 62 8.41 20.58 10.78
CA TYR A 62 7.92 21.26 9.58
C TYR A 62 7.24 20.30 8.60
N TRP A 63 7.81 19.10 8.40
CA TRP A 63 7.31 18.08 7.49
C TRP A 63 5.98 17.52 7.96
N GLU A 64 5.84 17.18 9.25
CA GLU A 64 4.54 16.78 9.83
C GLU A 64 3.45 17.81 9.50
N GLU A 65 3.73 19.10 9.76
CA GLU A 65 2.76 20.19 9.60
C GLU A 65 2.46 20.56 8.14
N ASN A 66 3.42 20.37 7.22
CA ASN A 66 3.37 20.99 5.89
C ASN A 66 3.51 20.04 4.70
N HIS A 67 3.81 18.75 4.89
CA HIS A 67 4.02 17.81 3.78
C HIS A 67 2.85 17.81 2.77
N GLU A 68 1.59 17.84 3.22
CA GLU A 68 0.43 17.89 2.32
C GLU A 68 0.38 19.18 1.51
N LYS A 69 0.77 20.33 2.08
CA LYS A 69 0.80 21.63 1.38
C LYS A 69 1.94 21.70 0.36
N VAL A 70 3.09 21.11 0.71
CA VAL A 70 4.28 21.04 -0.15
C VAL A 70 4.01 20.11 -1.33
N LEU A 71 3.54 18.89 -1.06
CA LEU A 71 3.29 17.87 -2.08
C LEU A 71 2.00 18.12 -2.86
N SER A 72 1.00 18.75 -2.23
CA SER A 72 -0.27 19.19 -2.83
C SER A 72 -0.93 18.08 -3.66
N PRO A 73 -1.39 16.97 -3.03
CA PRO A 73 -2.06 15.88 -3.74
C PRO A 73 -3.28 16.38 -4.52
N LYS A 74 -3.43 15.91 -5.75
CA LYS A 74 -4.59 16.17 -6.61
C LYS A 74 -5.11 14.85 -7.18
N VAL A 75 -6.40 14.60 -7.01
CA VAL A 75 -7.11 13.47 -7.60
C VAL A 75 -7.91 13.94 -8.80
N ASN A 76 -7.83 13.21 -9.92
CA ASN A 76 -8.58 13.47 -11.14
C ASN A 76 -8.40 14.88 -11.75
N LEU A 77 -7.17 15.41 -11.76
CA LEU A 77 -6.92 16.79 -12.16
C LEU A 77 -7.35 17.09 -13.61
N ASN A 78 -7.19 16.14 -14.54
CA ASN A 78 -7.46 16.33 -15.97
C ASN A 78 -8.40 15.25 -16.55
N GLY A 79 -9.31 14.71 -15.73
CA GLY A 79 -10.23 13.65 -16.17
C GLY A 79 -9.60 12.26 -16.31
N GLU A 80 -8.36 12.05 -15.81
CA GLU A 80 -7.69 10.74 -15.90
C GLU A 80 -8.49 9.62 -15.23
N CYS A 81 -9.29 9.90 -14.19
CA CYS A 81 -10.13 8.87 -13.57
C CYS A 81 -11.20 8.34 -14.53
N PHE A 82 -11.77 9.19 -15.38
CA PHE A 82 -12.75 8.78 -16.39
C PHE A 82 -12.08 7.95 -17.49
N ALA A 83 -10.91 8.38 -17.99
CA ALA A 83 -10.16 7.62 -18.99
C ALA A 83 -9.75 6.21 -18.48
N VAL A 84 -9.34 6.10 -17.20
CA VAL A 84 -9.10 4.80 -16.56
C VAL A 84 -10.39 3.99 -16.45
N ALA A 85 -11.50 4.63 -16.09
CA ALA A 85 -12.81 3.97 -16.00
C ALA A 85 -13.28 3.39 -17.35
N GLU A 86 -13.09 4.09 -18.46
CA GLU A 86 -13.44 3.59 -19.80
C GLU A 86 -12.65 2.33 -20.18
N VAL A 87 -11.35 2.31 -19.85
CA VAL A 87 -10.52 1.11 -20.07
C VAL A 87 -11.02 -0.06 -19.22
N LEU A 88 -11.38 0.19 -17.96
CA LEU A 88 -11.92 -0.85 -17.08
C LEU A 88 -13.29 -1.35 -17.54
N GLU A 89 -14.18 -0.45 -17.99
CA GLU A 89 -15.48 -0.80 -18.58
C GLU A 89 -15.31 -1.78 -19.74
N GLY A 90 -14.42 -1.49 -20.68
CA GLY A 90 -14.16 -2.35 -21.83
C GLY A 90 -13.73 -3.78 -21.43
N ILE A 91 -12.98 -3.90 -20.34
CA ILE A 91 -12.53 -5.21 -19.83
C ILE A 91 -13.68 -5.93 -19.11
N TYR A 92 -14.35 -5.27 -18.16
CA TYR A 92 -15.37 -5.90 -17.34
C TYR A 92 -16.65 -6.23 -18.11
N LYS A 93 -16.92 -5.55 -19.23
CA LYS A 93 -18.08 -5.85 -20.08
C LYS A 93 -18.15 -7.29 -20.58
N SER A 94 -17.00 -7.93 -20.76
CA SER A 94 -16.91 -9.31 -21.26
C SER A 94 -16.32 -10.29 -20.24
N ASN A 95 -15.99 -9.82 -19.02
CA ASN A 95 -15.21 -10.61 -18.07
C ASN A 95 -15.72 -10.43 -16.64
N THR A 96 -15.87 -11.55 -15.93
CA THR A 96 -16.03 -11.53 -14.47
C THR A 96 -14.65 -11.65 -13.83
N ILE A 97 -14.19 -10.57 -13.20
CA ILE A 97 -12.88 -10.50 -12.53
C ILE A 97 -13.10 -10.55 -11.01
N ARG A 98 -12.45 -11.49 -10.35
CA ARG A 98 -12.56 -11.75 -8.91
C ARG A 98 -11.28 -12.37 -8.39
N VAL A 99 -11.05 -12.27 -7.09
CA VAL A 99 -10.01 -13.05 -6.43
C VAL A 99 -10.18 -14.54 -6.72
N GLN A 100 -9.13 -15.17 -7.27
CA GLN A 100 -9.11 -16.61 -7.54
C GLN A 100 -8.27 -17.31 -6.49
N LEU A 101 -8.93 -18.05 -5.60
CA LEU A 101 -8.28 -18.98 -4.68
C LEU A 101 -8.85 -20.37 -4.91
N ASP A 102 -7.99 -21.38 -4.88
CA ASP A 102 -8.41 -22.77 -4.89
C ASP A 102 -8.88 -23.17 -3.49
N THR A 103 -10.19 -23.17 -3.27
CA THR A 103 -10.80 -23.45 -1.97
C THR A 103 -10.98 -24.95 -1.70
N LEU A 104 -10.60 -25.84 -2.64
CA LEU A 104 -10.70 -27.30 -2.48
C LEU A 104 -12.10 -27.80 -2.07
N ASP A 105 -13.15 -27.17 -2.60
CA ASP A 105 -14.56 -27.47 -2.30
C ASP A 105 -14.92 -27.39 -0.81
N LEU A 106 -14.16 -26.63 -0.01
CA LEU A 106 -14.49 -26.34 1.38
C LEU A 106 -15.82 -25.60 1.49
N THR A 107 -16.51 -25.81 2.61
CA THR A 107 -17.75 -25.09 2.89
C THR A 107 -17.48 -23.59 3.11
N LYS A 108 -18.52 -22.77 2.97
CA LYS A 108 -18.42 -21.31 3.18
C LYS A 108 -17.89 -20.95 4.57
N GLU A 109 -18.25 -21.74 5.58
CA GLU A 109 -17.82 -21.53 6.94
C GLU A 109 -16.32 -21.84 7.13
N GLU A 110 -15.85 -22.91 6.53
CA GLU A 110 -14.44 -23.28 6.54
C GLU A 110 -13.60 -22.25 5.77
N ILE A 111 -14.08 -21.79 4.62
CA ILE A 111 -13.42 -20.74 3.84
C ILE A 111 -13.30 -19.46 4.69
N ALA A 112 -14.36 -19.06 5.38
CA ALA A 112 -14.35 -17.90 6.27
C ALA A 112 -13.29 -18.05 7.38
N SER A 113 -13.23 -19.21 8.04
CA SER A 113 -12.26 -19.48 9.10
C SER A 113 -10.82 -19.44 8.60
N VAL A 114 -10.53 -20.08 7.46
CA VAL A 114 -9.19 -20.05 6.85
C VAL A 114 -8.78 -18.63 6.48
N ARG A 115 -9.66 -17.89 5.80
CA ARG A 115 -9.36 -16.51 5.39
C ARG A 115 -9.24 -15.57 6.58
N PHE A 116 -10.04 -15.72 7.62
CA PHE A 116 -9.97 -14.88 8.81
C PHE A 116 -8.59 -14.96 9.47
N PHE A 117 -8.11 -16.17 9.78
CA PHE A 117 -6.81 -16.36 10.43
C PHE A 117 -5.63 -16.09 9.50
N THR A 118 -5.75 -16.30 8.19
CA THR A 118 -4.66 -15.98 7.26
C THR A 118 -4.58 -14.48 6.93
N ALA A 119 -5.71 -13.77 6.84
CA ALA A 119 -5.74 -12.34 6.53
C ALA A 119 -5.09 -11.48 7.61
N ILE A 120 -5.27 -11.81 8.90
CA ILE A 120 -4.59 -11.10 10.00
C ILE A 120 -3.07 -11.30 9.98
N GLN A 121 -2.59 -12.38 9.33
CA GLN A 121 -1.17 -12.66 9.16
C GLN A 121 -0.57 -12.07 7.88
N ASP A 122 -1.37 -11.51 6.99
CA ASP A 122 -0.92 -10.93 5.73
C ASP A 122 -0.21 -9.58 5.97
N PHE A 123 1.03 -9.68 6.43
CA PHE A 123 1.90 -8.55 6.71
C PHE A 123 3.32 -8.89 6.23
N ASN A 124 3.73 -8.27 5.12
CA ASN A 124 5.05 -8.46 4.50
C ASN A 124 5.43 -9.92 4.24
N ILE A 125 4.43 -10.77 4.00
CA ILE A 125 4.58 -12.16 3.57
C ILE A 125 3.69 -12.37 2.35
N ASP A 126 3.91 -13.46 1.62
CA ASP A 126 2.96 -13.97 0.65
C ASP A 126 2.39 -15.26 1.25
N VAL A 127 1.14 -15.19 1.74
CA VAL A 127 0.47 -16.29 2.45
C VAL A 127 0.29 -17.55 1.59
N HIS A 128 0.47 -17.43 0.27
CA HIS A 128 0.40 -18.54 -0.68
C HIS A 128 1.78 -18.97 -1.20
N ALA A 129 2.89 -18.37 -0.70
CA ALA A 129 4.23 -18.64 -1.24
C ALA A 129 4.70 -20.09 -1.05
N ARG A 130 4.26 -20.77 0.02
CA ARG A 130 4.70 -22.13 0.35
C ARG A 130 3.75 -23.20 -0.17
N SER A 131 2.46 -23.06 0.13
CA SER A 131 1.39 -23.97 -0.32
C SER A 131 0.05 -23.28 -0.08
N ASN A 132 -1.02 -23.89 -0.58
CA ASN A 132 -2.38 -23.41 -0.43
C ASN A 132 -2.85 -23.53 1.04
N PRO A 133 -3.24 -22.42 1.72
CA PRO A 133 -3.74 -22.47 3.08
C PRO A 133 -4.98 -23.36 3.30
N PHE A 134 -5.80 -23.57 2.27
CA PHE A 134 -6.95 -24.48 2.34
C PHE A 134 -6.50 -25.95 2.41
N GLU A 135 -5.36 -26.32 1.82
CA GLU A 135 -4.76 -27.67 1.98
C GLU A 135 -4.21 -27.86 3.39
N PHE A 136 -3.64 -26.80 3.97
CA PHE A 136 -3.17 -26.82 5.35
C PHE A 136 -4.34 -27.00 6.33
N TYR A 137 -5.45 -26.28 6.11
CA TYR A 137 -6.67 -26.46 6.88
C TYR A 137 -7.19 -27.90 6.88
N LYS A 138 -7.25 -28.56 5.71
CA LYS A 138 -7.71 -29.97 5.64
C LYS A 138 -6.87 -30.92 6.48
N ARG A 139 -5.57 -30.65 6.63
CA ARG A 139 -4.64 -31.46 7.43
C ARG A 139 -4.60 -31.07 8.91
N HIS A 140 -4.78 -29.78 9.20
CA HIS A 140 -4.62 -29.18 10.53
C HIS A 140 -5.82 -28.30 10.90
N PRO A 141 -7.06 -28.83 10.93
CA PRO A 141 -8.26 -28.01 11.10
C PRO A 141 -8.31 -27.28 12.45
N ASP A 142 -7.64 -27.84 13.48
CA ASP A 142 -7.61 -27.24 14.81
C ASP A 142 -6.87 -25.91 14.88
N CYS A 143 -5.92 -25.66 13.95
CA CYS A 143 -5.25 -24.36 13.80
C CYS A 143 -6.21 -23.21 13.45
N PHE A 144 -7.46 -23.53 13.09
CA PHE A 144 -8.49 -22.58 12.66
C PHE A 144 -9.75 -22.64 13.53
N LYS A 145 -9.79 -23.47 14.59
CA LYS A 145 -10.94 -23.55 15.50
C LYS A 145 -10.78 -22.55 16.64
N PRO A 146 -11.61 -21.49 16.75
CA PRO A 146 -11.40 -20.43 17.73
C PRO A 146 -11.30 -20.93 19.17
N GLU A 147 -12.13 -21.90 19.56
CA GLU A 147 -12.12 -22.47 20.91
C GLU A 147 -10.83 -23.21 21.28
N ARG A 148 -10.13 -23.79 20.29
CA ARG A 148 -8.83 -24.42 20.51
C ARG A 148 -7.71 -23.39 20.46
N VAL A 149 -7.77 -22.47 19.50
CA VAL A 149 -6.73 -21.46 19.26
C VAL A 149 -6.62 -20.46 20.42
N LYS A 150 -7.74 -20.06 21.05
CA LYS A 150 -7.73 -19.04 22.12
C LYS A 150 -6.86 -19.37 23.34
N ASP A 151 -6.58 -20.66 23.54
CA ASP A 151 -5.87 -21.21 24.70
C ASP A 151 -4.64 -22.07 24.32
N ASN A 152 -4.25 -22.11 23.04
CA ASN A 152 -3.16 -22.98 22.57
C ASN A 152 -2.21 -22.30 21.58
N ASP A 153 -1.08 -21.83 22.12
CA ASP A 153 0.00 -21.22 21.36
C ASP A 153 0.68 -22.14 20.34
N LEU A 154 0.67 -23.47 20.56
CA LEU A 154 1.32 -24.41 19.64
C LEU A 154 0.60 -24.48 18.30
N LEU A 155 -0.73 -24.41 18.30
CA LEU A 155 -1.55 -24.35 17.08
C LEU A 155 -1.26 -23.06 16.28
N ILE A 156 -1.05 -21.95 16.99
CA ILE A 156 -0.66 -20.68 16.37
C ILE A 156 0.73 -20.82 15.75
N ASP A 157 1.68 -21.40 16.48
CA ASP A 157 3.03 -21.62 16.00
C ASP A 157 3.08 -22.49 14.75
N GLU A 158 2.24 -23.51 14.69
CA GLU A 158 2.09 -24.38 13.53
C GLU A 158 1.62 -23.62 12.29
N LEU A 159 0.56 -22.79 12.42
CA LEU A 159 0.10 -21.95 11.32
C LEU A 159 1.14 -20.91 10.88
N LEU A 160 1.77 -20.21 11.84
CA LEU A 160 2.81 -19.21 11.51
C LEU A 160 4.02 -19.87 10.85
N ASN A 161 4.37 -21.09 11.25
CA ASN A 161 5.37 -21.92 10.59
C ASN A 161 4.99 -22.23 9.16
N PHE A 162 3.77 -22.71 8.92
CA PHE A 162 3.27 -22.97 7.58
C PHE A 162 3.32 -21.72 6.68
N LEU A 163 2.86 -20.57 7.17
CA LEU A 163 2.83 -19.31 6.42
C LEU A 163 4.22 -18.67 6.20
N GLY A 164 5.27 -19.19 6.84
CA GLY A 164 6.59 -18.55 6.83
C GLY A 164 6.63 -17.22 7.60
N ALA A 165 5.68 -17.01 8.52
CA ALA A 165 5.48 -15.78 9.27
C ALA A 165 6.35 -15.70 10.54
N GLN A 166 7.64 -15.96 10.40
CA GLN A 166 8.58 -16.04 11.54
C GLN A 166 8.96 -14.68 12.14
N SER A 167 8.88 -13.62 11.34
CA SER A 167 9.17 -12.26 11.79
C SER A 167 8.00 -11.69 12.59
N GLN A 168 8.30 -10.90 13.63
CA GLN A 168 7.31 -10.23 14.49
C GLN A 168 6.33 -11.19 15.19
N ARG A 169 6.79 -12.37 15.60
CA ARG A 169 5.99 -13.36 16.34
C ARG A 169 5.36 -12.79 17.61
N ASP A 170 6.06 -11.88 18.28
CA ASP A 170 5.61 -11.11 19.44
C ASP A 170 4.30 -10.33 19.18
N LYS A 171 4.05 -9.91 17.93
CA LYS A 171 2.80 -9.25 17.52
C LYS A 171 1.79 -10.24 16.94
N ARG A 172 2.25 -11.16 16.09
CA ARG A 172 1.39 -12.10 15.35
C ARG A 172 0.66 -13.10 16.23
N LYS A 173 1.32 -13.58 17.29
CA LYS A 173 0.70 -14.51 18.26
C LYS A 173 -0.47 -13.85 19.00
N PRO A 174 -0.29 -12.68 19.65
CA PRO A 174 -1.42 -11.95 20.22
C PRO A 174 -2.54 -11.68 19.23
N TRP A 175 -2.25 -11.37 17.97
CA TRP A 175 -3.30 -11.17 16.96
C TRP A 175 -4.18 -12.41 16.78
N MET A 176 -3.60 -13.61 16.67
CA MET A 176 -4.39 -14.84 16.57
C MET A 176 -5.17 -15.14 17.84
N LEU A 177 -4.53 -15.06 19.01
CA LEU A 177 -5.18 -15.32 20.30
C LEU A 177 -6.39 -14.42 20.52
N ASN A 178 -6.21 -13.11 20.35
CA ASN A 178 -7.27 -12.14 20.60
C ASN A 178 -8.37 -12.21 19.53
N SER A 179 -8.03 -12.51 18.28
CA SER A 179 -9.03 -12.74 17.24
C SER A 179 -9.80 -14.04 17.45
N ALA A 180 -9.17 -15.10 17.96
CA ALA A 180 -9.88 -16.31 18.35
C ALA A 180 -10.85 -16.05 19.51
N ARG A 181 -10.42 -15.31 20.55
CA ARG A 181 -11.29 -14.88 21.66
C ARG A 181 -12.47 -14.06 21.16
N LEU A 182 -12.23 -13.10 20.28
CA LEU A 182 -13.30 -12.31 19.64
C LEU A 182 -14.34 -13.22 18.96
N LEU A 183 -13.91 -14.24 18.21
CA LEU A 183 -14.84 -15.18 17.57
C LEU A 183 -15.65 -16.00 18.58
N VAL A 184 -15.03 -16.44 19.67
CA VAL A 184 -15.72 -17.19 20.72
C VAL A 184 -16.72 -16.32 21.47
N GLU A 185 -16.34 -15.10 21.82
CA GLU A 185 -17.14 -14.20 22.65
C GLU A 185 -18.32 -13.58 21.88
N GLU A 186 -18.11 -13.17 20.62
CA GLU A 186 -19.06 -12.32 19.90
C GLU A 186 -19.71 -12.99 18.68
N TYR A 187 -19.16 -14.12 18.21
CA TYR A 187 -19.54 -14.72 16.92
C TYR A 187 -19.76 -16.23 16.99
N ASP A 188 -20.08 -16.77 18.17
CA ASP A 188 -20.42 -18.18 18.39
C ASP A 188 -19.42 -19.12 17.70
N SER A 189 -18.14 -18.85 18.01
CA SER A 189 -16.95 -19.58 17.57
C SER A 189 -16.76 -19.70 16.06
N SER A 190 -17.37 -18.80 15.26
CA SER A 190 -17.35 -18.88 13.79
C SER A 190 -17.14 -17.53 13.12
N ALA A 191 -16.07 -17.44 12.31
CA ALA A 191 -15.85 -16.27 11.46
C ALA A 191 -17.04 -16.03 10.51
N TYR A 192 -17.67 -17.10 10.02
CA TYR A 192 -18.80 -17.02 9.10
C TYR A 192 -20.00 -16.24 9.66
N LYS A 193 -20.21 -16.29 10.98
CA LYS A 193 -21.33 -15.63 11.67
C LYS A 193 -21.17 -14.12 11.78
N ILE A 194 -19.96 -13.57 11.60
CA ILE A 194 -19.70 -12.11 11.61
C ILE A 194 -20.70 -11.37 10.71
N ASN A 195 -20.90 -11.86 9.48
CA ASN A 195 -21.81 -11.21 8.54
C ASN A 195 -23.26 -11.19 9.03
N ASN A 196 -23.74 -12.25 9.68
CA ASN A 196 -25.12 -12.29 10.17
C ASN A 196 -25.31 -11.40 11.42
N VAL A 197 -24.37 -11.44 12.36
CA VAL A 197 -24.41 -10.64 13.60
C VAL A 197 -24.52 -9.15 13.29
N HIS A 198 -23.80 -8.67 12.27
CA HIS A 198 -23.85 -7.27 11.82
C HIS A 198 -24.89 -7.01 10.73
N ASN A 199 -25.85 -7.92 10.53
CA ASN A 199 -26.91 -7.83 9.52
C ASN A 199 -26.40 -7.53 8.09
N GLY A 200 -25.20 -7.99 7.76
CA GLY A 200 -24.54 -7.74 6.49
C GLY A 200 -24.22 -6.28 6.20
N ASP A 201 -24.05 -5.46 7.24
CA ASP A 201 -23.58 -4.08 7.12
C ASP A 201 -22.06 -4.03 7.16
N VAL A 202 -21.45 -3.67 6.03
CA VAL A 202 -19.99 -3.62 5.90
C VAL A 202 -19.34 -2.62 6.88
N VAL A 203 -19.99 -1.48 7.15
CA VAL A 203 -19.39 -0.44 8.01
C VAL A 203 -19.31 -0.92 9.45
N GLU A 204 -20.36 -1.58 9.95
CA GLU A 204 -20.38 -2.13 11.29
C GLU A 204 -19.39 -3.30 11.44
N ILE A 205 -19.26 -4.17 10.43
CA ILE A 205 -18.25 -5.23 10.44
C ILE A 205 -16.83 -4.63 10.48
N VAL A 206 -16.56 -3.61 9.66
CA VAL A 206 -15.25 -2.93 9.66
C VAL A 206 -14.95 -2.34 11.04
N LYS A 207 -15.92 -1.62 11.62
CA LYS A 207 -15.79 -1.03 12.96
C LYS A 207 -15.53 -2.10 14.02
N ALA A 208 -16.27 -3.21 14.00
CA ALA A 208 -16.11 -4.30 14.97
C ALA A 208 -14.72 -4.96 14.88
N LEU A 209 -14.26 -5.28 13.66
CA LEU A 209 -12.98 -5.97 13.46
C LEU A 209 -11.76 -5.06 13.72
N THR A 210 -11.91 -3.74 13.54
CA THR A 210 -10.82 -2.77 13.75
C THR A 210 -10.86 -2.06 15.10
N ALA A 211 -11.85 -2.38 15.96
CA ALA A 211 -12.05 -1.71 17.25
C ALA A 211 -10.85 -1.83 18.20
N LYS A 212 -10.09 -2.93 18.11
CA LYS A 212 -8.88 -3.15 18.91
C LYS A 212 -7.73 -3.55 18.00
N GLU A 213 -6.62 -2.80 18.06
CA GLU A 213 -5.40 -3.11 17.30
C GLU A 213 -4.92 -4.56 17.52
N ARG A 214 -5.14 -5.08 18.74
CA ARG A 214 -4.74 -6.43 19.14
C ARG A 214 -5.47 -7.55 18.41
N TYR A 215 -6.53 -7.29 17.64
CA TYR A 215 -7.12 -8.29 16.75
C TYR A 215 -6.27 -8.54 15.49
N GLY A 216 -5.32 -7.65 15.16
CA GLY A 216 -4.47 -7.80 13.98
C GLY A 216 -5.12 -7.42 12.66
N PHE A 217 -6.38 -6.98 12.70
CA PHE A 217 -7.08 -6.33 11.61
C PHE A 217 -6.81 -4.82 11.60
N SER A 218 -6.21 -4.35 10.52
CA SER A 218 -6.27 -2.94 10.14
C SER A 218 -7.39 -2.73 9.13
N ILE A 219 -7.81 -1.47 8.89
CA ILE A 219 -8.82 -1.12 7.87
C ILE A 219 -8.52 -1.82 6.53
N LYS A 220 -7.25 -1.78 6.09
CA LYS A 220 -6.80 -2.44 4.87
C LYS A 220 -7.03 -3.95 4.88
N LYS A 221 -6.62 -4.65 5.94
CA LYS A 221 -6.79 -6.11 6.06
C LYS A 221 -8.26 -6.49 6.14
N THR A 222 -9.06 -5.68 6.83
CA THR A 222 -10.50 -5.90 6.92
C THR A 222 -11.17 -5.75 5.57
N HIS A 223 -10.88 -4.68 4.82
CA HIS A 223 -11.41 -4.52 3.45
C HIS A 223 -11.03 -5.69 2.54
N MET A 224 -9.77 -6.14 2.62
CA MET A 224 -9.30 -7.31 1.88
C MET A 224 -10.08 -8.57 2.24
N PHE A 225 -10.24 -8.85 3.54
CA PHE A 225 -11.01 -10.00 4.01
C PHE A 225 -12.47 -9.93 3.56
N LEU A 226 -13.13 -8.78 3.70
CA LEU A 226 -14.53 -8.60 3.30
C LEU A 226 -14.73 -8.73 1.78
N ARG A 227 -13.80 -8.20 0.98
CA ARG A 227 -13.80 -8.42 -0.47
C ARG A 227 -13.69 -9.92 -0.79
N ASP A 228 -12.73 -10.61 -0.18
CA ASP A 228 -12.53 -12.05 -0.42
C ASP A 228 -13.79 -12.85 -0.08
N MET A 229 -14.48 -12.52 1.02
CA MET A 229 -15.74 -13.19 1.39
C MET A 229 -16.86 -12.99 0.34
N ALA A 230 -16.92 -11.82 -0.32
CA ALA A 230 -17.85 -11.60 -1.41
C ALA A 230 -17.42 -12.32 -2.70
N ASP A 231 -16.15 -12.20 -3.09
CA ASP A 231 -15.62 -12.76 -4.34
C ASP A 231 -15.68 -14.30 -4.35
N LEU A 232 -15.42 -14.92 -3.20
CA LEU A 232 -15.52 -16.38 -3.00
C LEU A 232 -16.97 -16.85 -2.76
N GLY A 233 -17.96 -15.96 -2.78
CA GLY A 233 -19.38 -16.30 -2.60
C GLY A 233 -19.74 -16.79 -1.19
N VAL A 234 -18.87 -16.53 -0.20
CA VAL A 234 -19.08 -16.86 1.22
C VAL A 234 -20.16 -15.97 1.81
N TRP A 235 -20.07 -14.65 1.61
CA TRP A 235 -21.02 -13.68 2.12
C TRP A 235 -21.74 -12.90 1.02
N LYS A 236 -22.97 -12.52 1.34
CA LYS A 236 -23.72 -11.48 0.63
C LYS A 236 -23.96 -10.36 1.63
N TYR A 237 -23.51 -9.16 1.30
CA TYR A 237 -23.74 -7.97 2.13
C TYR A 237 -25.09 -7.35 1.80
N LYS A 238 -25.77 -6.84 2.82
CA LYS A 238 -27.07 -6.17 2.67
C LYS A 238 -26.91 -4.67 2.49
N ARG A 239 -25.86 -4.08 3.07
CA ARG A 239 -25.66 -2.62 3.11
C ARG A 239 -24.19 -2.26 2.99
N ASN A 240 -23.93 -1.07 2.44
CA ASN A 240 -22.64 -0.39 2.45
C ASN A 240 -21.47 -1.14 1.77
N ILE A 241 -21.75 -2.06 0.85
CA ILE A 241 -20.69 -2.80 0.12
C ILE A 241 -19.77 -1.87 -0.68
N GLU A 242 -20.31 -0.76 -1.18
CA GLU A 242 -19.59 0.28 -1.91
C GLU A 242 -18.57 1.06 -1.06
N LYS A 243 -18.59 0.86 0.27
CA LYS A 243 -17.60 1.42 1.20
C LYS A 243 -16.28 0.64 1.19
N LEU A 244 -16.21 -0.57 0.62
CA LEU A 244 -14.95 -1.28 0.46
C LEU A 244 -14.07 -0.62 -0.63
N ASP A 245 -13.01 0.05 -0.20
CA ASP A 245 -12.02 0.65 -1.10
C ASP A 245 -11.03 -0.34 -1.71
N VAL A 246 -10.41 0.04 -2.83
CA VAL A 246 -9.20 -0.60 -3.35
C VAL A 246 -8.09 -0.56 -2.30
N MET A 247 -7.39 -1.67 -2.11
CA MET A 247 -6.36 -1.77 -1.08
C MET A 247 -5.11 -1.02 -1.55
N SER A 248 -4.66 -0.11 -0.70
CA SER A 248 -3.48 0.67 -1.00
C SER A 248 -2.22 -0.12 -0.68
N ASP A 249 -1.35 -0.29 -1.67
CA ASP A 249 -0.03 -0.88 -1.54
C ASP A 249 0.95 -0.28 -2.57
N LYS A 250 2.22 -0.68 -2.50
CA LYS A 250 3.26 -0.17 -3.42
C LYS A 250 2.93 -0.37 -4.90
N ASN A 251 2.13 -1.37 -5.26
CA ASN A 251 1.71 -1.67 -6.62
C ASN A 251 0.55 -0.76 -7.03
N THR A 252 -0.53 -0.71 -6.25
CA THR A 252 -1.71 0.11 -6.56
C THR A 252 -1.38 1.61 -6.54
N MET A 253 -0.58 2.07 -5.57
CA MET A 253 -0.05 3.44 -5.52
C MET A 253 0.77 3.79 -6.77
N ARG A 254 1.65 2.88 -7.21
CA ARG A 254 2.48 3.11 -8.40
C ARG A 254 1.64 3.19 -9.67
N VAL A 255 0.61 2.36 -9.78
CA VAL A 255 -0.33 2.44 -10.91
C VAL A 255 -1.11 3.76 -10.87
N ALA A 256 -1.57 4.21 -9.69
CA ALA A 256 -2.27 5.48 -9.54
C ALA A 256 -1.42 6.69 -9.96
N LEU A 257 -0.15 6.72 -9.53
CA LEU A 257 0.83 7.75 -9.92
C LEU A 257 1.09 7.76 -11.44
N ARG A 258 1.28 6.59 -12.04
CA ARG A 258 1.67 6.47 -13.46
C ARG A 258 0.51 6.74 -14.43
N THR A 259 -0.71 6.35 -14.04
CA THR A 259 -1.93 6.70 -14.78
C THR A 259 -2.29 8.17 -14.62
N GLY A 260 -1.86 8.81 -13.51
CA GLY A 260 -2.13 10.21 -13.23
C GLY A 260 -3.49 10.44 -12.56
N ILE A 261 -4.18 9.40 -12.12
CA ILE A 261 -5.38 9.56 -11.28
C ILE A 261 -5.04 10.20 -9.93
N LEU A 262 -3.79 10.05 -9.49
CA LEU A 262 -3.19 10.73 -8.34
C LEU A 262 -1.92 11.46 -8.78
N GLN A 263 -1.90 12.78 -8.59
CA GLN A 263 -0.80 13.66 -8.97
C GLN A 263 -0.34 14.51 -7.78
N PHE A 264 0.92 14.94 -7.85
CA PHE A 264 1.57 15.78 -6.84
C PHE A 264 2.26 16.95 -7.53
N ARG A 265 2.45 18.05 -6.81
CA ARG A 265 3.16 19.25 -7.31
C ARG A 265 4.58 18.95 -7.73
N ILE A 266 5.25 18.08 -6.96
CA ILE A 266 6.60 17.59 -7.22
C ILE A 266 6.61 16.06 -7.13
N PRO A 267 7.60 15.38 -7.73
CA PRO A 267 7.82 13.97 -7.43
C PRO A 267 7.95 13.74 -5.93
N LEU A 268 7.46 12.60 -5.46
CA LEU A 268 7.55 12.22 -4.06
C LEU A 268 9.01 12.23 -3.59
N LEU A 269 9.24 12.73 -2.38
CA LEU A 269 10.57 12.78 -1.80
C LEU A 269 11.07 11.37 -1.51
N ALA A 270 12.40 11.23 -1.48
CA ALA A 270 13.04 10.01 -1.00
C ALA A 270 12.54 9.68 0.42
N SER A 271 12.33 8.39 0.72
CA SER A 271 11.80 7.99 2.03
C SER A 271 12.67 8.44 3.22
N PHE A 272 13.96 8.72 3.01
CA PHE A 272 14.85 9.30 4.03
C PHE A 272 14.53 10.75 4.42
N LEU A 273 13.74 11.45 3.60
CA LEU A 273 13.18 12.77 3.92
C LEU A 273 11.74 12.65 4.44
N ASP A 274 11.13 11.48 4.33
CA ASP A 274 9.78 11.25 4.85
C ASP A 274 9.81 10.78 6.31
N VAL A 275 10.26 11.68 7.19
CA VAL A 275 10.38 11.42 8.63
C VAL A 275 9.05 10.92 9.18
N TYR A 276 9.07 9.76 9.84
CA TYR A 276 7.87 9.10 10.37
C TYR A 276 6.74 8.82 9.36
N CYS A 277 7.06 8.70 8.07
CA CYS A 277 6.12 8.22 7.04
C CYS A 277 4.88 9.12 6.82
N PHE A 278 4.98 10.43 7.03
CA PHE A 278 3.87 11.36 6.77
C PHE A 278 3.45 11.36 5.30
N GLN A 279 4.39 11.49 4.36
CA GLN A 279 4.12 11.35 2.92
C GLN A 279 3.58 9.96 2.59
N TYR A 280 4.14 8.88 3.13
CA TYR A 280 3.60 7.54 2.88
C TYR A 280 2.14 7.42 3.30
N SER A 281 1.80 7.89 4.50
CA SER A 281 0.43 7.86 5.05
C SER A 281 -0.54 8.72 4.21
N MET A 282 -0.11 9.92 3.81
CA MET A 282 -0.87 10.78 2.90
C MET A 282 -1.10 10.11 1.55
N VAL A 283 -0.05 9.53 0.94
CA VAL A 283 -0.15 8.83 -0.36
C VAL A 283 -1.07 7.62 -0.25
N ASP A 284 -1.04 6.88 0.86
CA ASP A 284 -1.95 5.75 1.12
C ASP A 284 -3.42 6.17 1.13
N ARG A 285 -3.73 7.25 1.83
CA ARG A 285 -5.07 7.84 1.85
C ARG A 285 -5.49 8.32 0.46
N CYS A 286 -4.66 9.13 -0.20
CA CYS A 286 -4.99 9.71 -1.51
C CYS A 286 -5.10 8.65 -2.62
N ASN A 287 -4.35 7.54 -2.52
CA ASN A 287 -4.45 6.43 -3.47
C ASN A 287 -5.82 5.75 -3.39
N ARG A 288 -6.34 5.52 -2.18
CA ARG A 288 -7.70 4.97 -1.99
C ARG A 288 -8.75 5.91 -2.58
N GLU A 289 -8.65 7.21 -2.28
CA GLU A 289 -9.52 8.25 -2.83
C GLU A 289 -9.47 8.29 -4.37
N ALA A 290 -8.29 8.17 -4.98
CA ALA A 290 -8.14 8.19 -6.42
C ALA A 290 -8.83 7.00 -7.11
N TRP A 291 -8.67 5.80 -6.58
CA TRP A 291 -9.34 4.61 -7.12
C TRP A 291 -10.84 4.61 -6.85
N ARG A 292 -11.28 5.13 -5.70
CA ARG A 292 -12.70 5.40 -5.46
C ARG A 292 -13.25 6.37 -6.51
N LYS A 293 -12.50 7.42 -6.86
CA LYS A 293 -12.91 8.38 -7.87
C LYS A 293 -13.02 7.75 -9.26
N VAL A 294 -12.09 6.86 -9.64
CA VAL A 294 -12.22 6.03 -10.86
C VAL A 294 -13.52 5.25 -10.84
N TRP A 295 -13.81 4.57 -9.73
CA TRP A 295 -15.06 3.82 -9.57
C TRP A 295 -16.28 4.74 -9.73
N GLU A 296 -16.33 5.90 -9.07
CA GLU A 296 -17.42 6.87 -9.22
C GLU A 296 -17.61 7.37 -10.65
N GLU A 297 -16.53 7.76 -11.34
CA GLU A 297 -16.59 8.20 -12.74
C GLU A 297 -17.07 7.09 -13.66
N TRP A 298 -16.67 5.84 -13.39
CA TRP A 298 -17.18 4.67 -14.13
C TRP A 298 -18.70 4.53 -13.99
N GLY A 299 -19.27 4.85 -12.83
CA GLY A 299 -20.73 4.85 -12.63
C GLY A 299 -21.49 5.85 -13.51
N ARG A 300 -20.81 6.82 -14.12
CA ARG A 300 -21.40 7.80 -15.04
C ARG A 300 -21.47 7.30 -16.48
N ILE A 301 -20.78 6.20 -16.81
CA ILE A 301 -20.86 5.58 -18.13
C ILE A 301 -22.24 4.91 -18.27
N SER A 302 -22.95 5.21 -19.36
CA SER A 302 -24.27 4.65 -19.62
C SER A 302 -24.22 3.13 -19.76
N GLY A 303 -25.06 2.41 -19.00
CA GLY A 303 -25.10 0.94 -19.01
C GLY A 303 -23.83 0.27 -18.47
N ASN A 304 -23.05 0.97 -17.63
CA ASN A 304 -21.76 0.49 -17.12
C ASN A 304 -21.85 -0.89 -16.44
N GLN A 305 -20.74 -1.61 -16.53
CA GLN A 305 -20.50 -2.92 -15.92
C GLN A 305 -19.56 -2.80 -14.71
N ARG A 306 -19.59 -1.64 -14.05
CA ARG A 306 -18.79 -1.38 -12.86
C ARG A 306 -19.16 -2.36 -11.76
N PRO A 307 -18.19 -2.98 -11.07
CA PRO A 307 -18.49 -3.87 -9.96
C PRO A 307 -19.19 -3.12 -8.82
N PRO A 308 -19.91 -3.82 -7.92
CA PRO A 308 -20.68 -3.19 -6.83
C PRO A 308 -19.83 -2.41 -5.83
N THR A 309 -18.51 -2.60 -5.84
CA THR A 309 -17.60 -1.94 -4.92
C THR A 309 -16.24 -1.65 -5.54
N PRO A 310 -15.56 -0.54 -5.16
CA PRO A 310 -14.21 -0.26 -5.63
C PRO A 310 -13.22 -1.41 -5.36
N ALA A 311 -13.35 -2.11 -4.22
CA ALA A 311 -12.45 -3.20 -3.84
C ALA A 311 -12.39 -4.34 -4.86
N SER A 312 -13.43 -4.56 -5.67
CA SER A 312 -13.44 -5.58 -6.74
C SER A 312 -12.52 -5.23 -7.92
N MET A 313 -12.06 -3.99 -8.03
CA MET A 313 -11.02 -3.60 -9.00
C MET A 313 -9.62 -3.96 -8.52
N ASP A 314 -9.43 -4.18 -7.21
CA ASP A 314 -8.12 -4.32 -6.57
C ASP A 314 -7.29 -5.44 -7.18
N TYR A 315 -7.90 -6.62 -7.41
CA TYR A 315 -7.20 -7.76 -7.99
C TYR A 315 -6.50 -7.38 -9.29
N LEU A 316 -7.25 -6.81 -10.25
CA LEU A 316 -6.70 -6.45 -11.56
C LEU A 316 -5.60 -5.40 -11.44
N ILE A 317 -5.82 -4.35 -10.64
CA ILE A 317 -4.87 -3.25 -10.44
C ILE A 317 -3.58 -3.75 -9.78
N PHE A 318 -3.70 -4.58 -8.75
CA PHE A 318 -2.57 -5.20 -8.06
C PHE A 318 -1.75 -6.09 -9.01
N ARG A 319 -2.41 -6.98 -9.76
CA ARG A 319 -1.75 -7.85 -10.75
C ARG A 319 -1.08 -7.04 -11.85
N LEU A 320 -1.72 -5.99 -12.34
CA LEU A 320 -1.13 -5.03 -13.29
C LEU A 320 0.14 -4.42 -12.73
N GLY A 321 0.12 -3.93 -11.49
CA GLY A 321 1.30 -3.40 -10.81
C GLY A 321 2.42 -4.44 -10.66
N LYS A 322 2.09 -5.68 -10.29
CA LYS A 322 3.07 -6.78 -10.06
C LYS A 322 3.69 -7.29 -11.37
N ILE A 323 2.89 -7.42 -12.44
CA ILE A 323 3.29 -8.12 -13.68
C ILE A 323 3.73 -7.13 -14.76
N ALA A 324 2.92 -6.10 -15.04
CA ALA A 324 3.09 -5.22 -16.21
C ALA A 324 3.77 -3.89 -15.87
N CYS A 325 3.46 -3.30 -14.71
CA CYS A 325 3.90 -1.97 -14.29
C CYS A 325 4.90 -2.05 -13.13
N ARG A 326 6.05 -2.70 -13.36
CA ARG A 326 7.07 -2.95 -12.32
C ARG A 326 7.89 -1.69 -11.98
N PRO A 327 8.47 -1.58 -10.77
CA PRO A 327 9.28 -0.42 -10.38
C PRO A 327 10.44 -0.12 -11.33
N SER A 328 11.13 -1.16 -11.80
CA SER A 328 12.26 -1.06 -12.72
C SER A 328 11.86 -0.77 -14.18
N LYS A 329 10.56 -0.82 -14.50
CA LYS A 329 10.09 -0.60 -15.87
C LYS A 329 9.97 0.90 -16.12
N ARG A 330 11.01 1.45 -16.76
CA ARG A 330 11.15 2.88 -17.07
C ARG A 330 10.48 3.30 -18.39
N PHE A 331 10.26 2.35 -19.30
CA PHE A 331 9.62 2.58 -20.60
C PHE A 331 8.24 1.90 -20.69
N CYS A 332 7.23 2.67 -21.07
CA CYS A 332 5.89 2.19 -21.39
C CYS A 332 5.36 2.98 -22.62
N PRO A 333 4.94 2.35 -23.73
CA PRO A 333 5.15 0.92 -23.99
C PRO A 333 6.66 0.57 -23.90
N PRO A 334 7.00 -0.60 -23.33
CA PRO A 334 8.37 -1.09 -23.39
C PRO A 334 8.80 -1.28 -24.85
N GLU A 335 10.10 -1.15 -25.13
CA GLU A 335 10.68 -1.40 -26.47
C GLU A 335 10.25 -2.74 -27.06
N LYS A 336 10.10 -3.75 -26.19
CA LYS A 336 9.58 -5.07 -26.54
C LYS A 336 8.28 -5.33 -25.80
N GLU A 337 7.26 -5.70 -26.56
CA GLU A 337 6.02 -6.27 -26.06
C GLU A 337 6.27 -7.53 -25.21
N VAL A 338 5.25 -7.97 -24.46
CA VAL A 338 5.38 -9.21 -23.68
C VAL A 338 5.46 -10.41 -24.63
N SER A 339 6.40 -11.33 -24.37
CA SER A 339 6.53 -12.54 -25.19
C SER A 339 5.29 -13.42 -25.09
N LYS A 340 4.92 -14.08 -26.20
CA LYS A 340 3.78 -15.00 -26.26
C LYS A 340 3.86 -16.08 -25.17
N LYS A 341 5.02 -16.71 -25.01
CA LYS A 341 5.30 -17.69 -23.95
C LYS A 341 5.00 -17.16 -22.55
N LYS A 342 5.37 -15.90 -22.26
CA LYS A 342 5.09 -15.29 -20.97
C LYS A 342 3.60 -15.03 -20.80
N LEU A 343 2.91 -14.53 -21.82
CA LEU A 343 1.46 -14.31 -21.76
C LEU A 343 0.69 -15.61 -21.54
N GLU A 344 1.08 -16.69 -22.22
CA GLU A 344 0.46 -18.02 -22.10
C GLU A 344 0.69 -18.64 -20.71
N SER A 345 1.83 -18.36 -20.07
CA SER A 345 2.09 -18.81 -18.69
C SER A 345 1.24 -18.11 -17.62
N LEU A 346 0.59 -16.99 -17.96
CA LEU A 346 -0.30 -16.30 -17.04
C LEU A 346 -1.65 -17.00 -16.99
N ILE A 347 -2.26 -17.00 -15.79
CA ILE A 347 -3.65 -17.42 -15.60
C ILE A 347 -4.59 -16.50 -16.41
N PRO A 348 -5.78 -16.98 -16.82
CA PRO A 348 -6.65 -16.25 -17.75
C PRO A 348 -6.94 -14.79 -17.32
N GLN A 349 -7.27 -14.53 -16.06
CA GLN A 349 -7.55 -13.16 -15.58
C GLN A 349 -6.31 -12.25 -15.63
N ASP A 350 -5.12 -12.79 -15.40
CA ASP A 350 -3.87 -12.01 -15.48
C ASP A 350 -3.56 -11.58 -16.91
N ARG A 351 -4.05 -12.29 -17.93
CA ARG A 351 -3.86 -11.90 -19.33
C ARG A 351 -4.64 -10.62 -19.65
N LEU A 352 -5.72 -10.34 -18.92
CA LEU A 352 -6.57 -9.15 -19.11
C LEU A 352 -5.86 -7.83 -18.80
N ILE A 353 -4.70 -7.85 -18.13
CA ILE A 353 -3.88 -6.63 -17.93
C ILE A 353 -3.12 -6.21 -19.20
N PHE A 354 -3.18 -7.02 -20.26
CA PHE A 354 -2.59 -6.75 -21.55
C PHE A 354 -3.65 -6.59 -22.64
N LYS A 355 -3.40 -5.68 -23.56
CA LYS A 355 -4.14 -5.51 -24.80
C LYS A 355 -3.74 -6.58 -25.82
N PHE A 356 -4.40 -6.58 -26.98
CA PHE A 356 -4.07 -7.45 -28.11
C PHE A 356 -2.63 -7.28 -28.61
N ASP A 357 -2.12 -6.06 -28.59
CA ASP A 357 -0.72 -5.71 -28.91
C ASP A 357 0.28 -6.08 -27.78
N ARG A 358 -0.18 -6.77 -26.74
CA ARG A 358 0.60 -7.26 -25.59
C ARG A 358 1.25 -6.13 -24.77
N TYR A 359 0.75 -4.90 -24.89
CA TYR A 359 1.05 -3.79 -24.00
C TYR A 359 0.05 -3.67 -22.85
N CYS A 360 0.42 -2.89 -21.83
CA CYS A 360 -0.43 -2.65 -20.66
C CYS A 360 -1.75 -2.00 -21.08
N ILE A 361 -2.87 -2.40 -20.47
CA ILE A 361 -4.20 -1.80 -20.73
C ILE A 361 -4.25 -0.27 -20.55
N PHE A 362 -3.41 0.29 -19.68
CA PHE A 362 -3.33 1.74 -19.46
C PHE A 362 -2.22 2.44 -20.26
N SER A 363 -1.64 1.81 -21.28
CA SER A 363 -0.56 2.39 -22.09
C SER A 363 -0.89 3.78 -22.65
N ASP A 364 -2.15 3.97 -23.04
CA ASP A 364 -2.63 5.18 -23.73
C ASP A 364 -3.07 6.25 -22.75
N VAL A 365 -3.41 5.86 -21.51
CA VAL A 365 -3.73 6.80 -20.43
C VAL A 365 -2.45 7.36 -19.80
N CYS A 366 -1.41 6.54 -19.70
CA CYS A 366 -0.17 6.92 -19.02
C CYS A 366 0.68 7.87 -19.87
N ARG A 367 1.00 9.05 -19.35
CA ARG A 367 1.94 9.99 -19.99
C ARG A 367 3.41 9.58 -19.82
N PRO A 368 4.31 9.86 -20.79
CA PRO A 368 5.75 9.57 -20.73
C PRO A 368 6.42 9.92 -19.39
N GLU A 369 6.24 11.15 -18.93
CA GLU A 369 6.87 11.72 -17.74
C GLU A 369 6.40 11.08 -16.43
N ARG A 370 5.19 10.50 -16.41
CA ARG A 370 4.63 9.85 -15.22
C ARG A 370 5.09 8.40 -15.06
N LYS A 371 5.55 7.76 -16.14
CA LYS A 371 5.90 6.32 -16.17
C LYS A 371 7.11 5.96 -15.29
N ILE A 372 7.91 6.94 -14.89
CA ILE A 372 9.05 6.76 -13.97
C ILE A 372 8.65 6.82 -12.49
N LEU A 373 7.45 7.28 -12.17
CA LEU A 373 7.00 7.48 -10.79
C LEU A 373 6.86 6.14 -10.06
N ASN A 374 7.16 6.17 -8.76
CA ASN A 374 7.11 5.01 -7.87
C ASN A 374 6.44 5.37 -6.56
N ALA A 375 5.82 4.37 -5.93
CA ALA A 375 5.24 4.52 -4.60
C ALA A 375 6.33 4.81 -3.55
N PRO A 376 6.03 5.59 -2.50
CA PRO A 376 6.94 5.79 -1.39
C PRO A 376 7.14 4.47 -0.62
N LYS A 377 8.27 4.34 0.08
CA LYS A 377 8.48 3.25 1.03
C LYS A 377 8.15 3.74 2.43
N SER A 378 7.45 2.91 3.21
CA SER A 378 7.35 3.10 4.65
C SER A 378 8.67 2.69 5.32
N ILE A 379 9.19 3.56 6.16
CA ILE A 379 10.34 3.29 7.04
C ILE A 379 9.80 3.06 8.45
N SER A 380 10.10 1.89 9.02
CA SER A 380 9.64 1.55 10.38
C SER A 380 10.14 2.57 11.40
N ILE A 381 9.21 3.11 12.19
CA ILE A 381 9.50 4.01 13.32
C ILE A 381 10.29 3.26 14.42
N GLU A 382 10.07 1.94 14.54
CA GLU A 382 10.55 1.08 15.64
C GLU A 382 11.42 -0.09 15.18
N GLY A 383 11.92 -0.06 13.94
CA GLY A 383 12.85 -1.09 13.43
C GLY A 383 14.22 -1.04 14.11
N ARG A 384 15.07 -2.05 13.87
CA ARG A 384 16.45 -2.12 14.37
C ARG A 384 17.29 -0.86 14.05
N THR A 385 16.95 -0.15 12.99
CA THR A 385 17.53 1.14 12.57
C THR A 385 16.43 2.17 12.32
N GLY A 386 15.47 2.26 13.26
CA GLY A 386 14.36 3.20 13.16
C GLY A 386 14.80 4.66 13.31
N TRP A 387 13.94 5.59 12.90
CA TRP A 387 14.11 7.05 13.08
C TRP A 387 14.54 7.48 14.49
N LYS A 388 14.24 6.69 15.53
CA LYS A 388 14.66 6.94 16.92
C LYS A 388 16.18 6.83 17.13
N SER A 389 16.88 5.96 16.40
CA SER A 389 18.34 5.80 16.47
C SER A 389 19.10 6.69 15.48
N GLY A 390 18.40 7.36 14.57
CA GLY A 390 19.00 8.25 13.56
C GLY A 390 19.20 9.70 14.00
N LYS A 391 18.99 10.01 15.29
CA LYS A 391 19.14 11.38 15.82
C LYS A 391 20.62 11.74 15.96
N THR A 392 20.96 12.98 15.63
CA THR A 392 22.25 13.58 15.96
C THR A 392 22.03 14.80 16.87
N ASN A 393 22.98 15.06 17.77
CA ASN A 393 22.97 16.26 18.61
C ASN A 393 23.84 17.35 17.98
N GLU A 394 23.98 18.49 18.65
CA GLU A 394 24.78 19.62 18.15
C GLU A 394 26.26 19.25 17.92
N GLY A 395 26.77 18.21 18.58
CA GLY A 395 28.11 17.66 18.38
C GLY A 395 28.29 16.83 17.10
N GLY A 396 27.22 16.56 16.35
CA GLY A 396 27.25 15.80 15.10
C GLY A 396 27.39 14.28 15.30
N GLY A 397 27.49 13.54 14.18
CA GLY A 397 27.59 12.07 14.16
C GLY A 397 26.26 11.34 14.41
N GLY A 398 26.15 10.09 13.95
CA GLY A 398 24.89 9.32 13.93
C GLY A 398 24.21 9.30 12.55
N GLY A 399 22.95 8.84 12.47
CA GLY A 399 22.16 8.85 11.24
C GLY A 399 21.31 7.60 11.00
N ILE A 400 20.50 7.63 9.93
CA ILE A 400 19.65 6.50 9.52
C ILE A 400 20.51 5.55 8.69
N SER A 401 20.83 4.37 9.24
CA SER A 401 21.42 3.28 8.47
C SER A 401 20.31 2.44 7.82
N SER A 402 20.36 2.35 6.48
CA SER A 402 19.39 1.62 5.66
C SER A 402 19.67 0.14 5.58
#